data_AF-A0A959T0X3-F1
#
_entry.id   AF-A0A959T0X3-F1
#
_cell.length_a   1.000
_cell.length_b   1.000
_cell.length_c   1.000
_cell.angle_alpha   90.00
_cell.angle_beta   90.00
_cell.angle_gamma   90.00
#
_symmetry.space_group_name_H-M   'P 1'
#
loop_
_entity.id
_entity.type
_entity.pdbx_description
1 polymer ?
#
loop_
_entity_poly.entity_id
_entity_poly.type
_entity_poly.pdbx_seq_one_letter_code
_entity_poly.pdbx_strand_id
1 'polypeptide(L)'
;VRFLTLLTTSLIAFGFVVLYLAIHMPPDRGWWLTSSAAEGVPDMQAAFAAVFGQGMNIIVGSLTAFVIGQFVDAFSFRWMKRMTGDRRIWLRATGSTLISQLIDSVVVTYVAFWLFRDMTFAMATALALTAYVYKFTVAVVSTPLIYLAHAGVERYLGKEKAAAMRAAALSKADE
;
A
#
# COMPACT_ATOMS: atom_id res chain seq x y z
N VAL A 1 -0.64 18.00 -4.56
CA VAL A 1 -0.39 16.59 -4.13
C VAL A 1 0.63 16.50 -3.01
N ARG A 2 1.89 16.96 -3.18
CA ARG A 2 2.96 16.87 -2.15
C ARG A 2 2.58 17.46 -0.79
N PHE A 3 1.93 18.62 -0.76
CA PHE A 3 1.48 19.27 0.48
C PHE A 3 0.44 18.44 1.25
N LEU A 4 -0.57 17.91 0.56
CA LEU A 4 -1.62 17.08 1.16
C LEU A 4 -1.05 15.79 1.76
N THR A 5 -0.11 15.15 1.05
CA THR A 5 0.59 13.97 1.56
C THR A 5 1.39 14.32 2.81
N LEU A 6 2.18 15.41 2.79
CA LEU A 6 3.01 15.82 3.91
C LEU A 6 2.17 16.16 5.15
N LEU A 7 1.09 16.92 4.97
CA LEU A 7 0.16 17.31 6.04
C LEU A 7 -0.47 16.08 6.69
N THR A 8 -0.96 15.13 5.89
CA THR A 8 -1.60 13.90 6.38
C THR A 8 -0.61 13.05 7.17
N THR A 9 0.61 12.87 6.65
CA THR A 9 1.68 12.16 7.35
C THR A 9 2.05 12.86 8.67
N SER A 10 2.13 14.19 8.68
CA SER A 10 2.44 14.97 9.90
C SER A 10 1.35 14.86 10.96
N LEU A 11 0.07 14.92 10.59
CA LEU A 11 -1.05 14.76 11.52
C LEU A 11 -1.09 13.36 12.14
N ILE A 12 -0.85 12.34 11.31
CA ILE A 12 -0.75 10.94 11.75
C ILE A 12 0.42 10.79 12.74
N ALA A 13 1.60 11.32 12.41
CA ALA A 13 2.76 11.28 13.28
C ALA A 13 2.52 12.01 14.62
N PHE A 14 1.87 13.17 14.58
CA PHE A 14 1.49 13.94 15.78
C PHE A 14 0.57 13.13 16.71
N GLY A 15 -0.47 12.49 16.16
CA GLY A 15 -1.37 11.63 16.95
C GLY A 15 -0.64 10.51 17.69
N PHE A 16 0.40 9.93 17.07
CA PHE A 16 1.20 8.90 17.74
C PHE A 16 2.12 9.42 18.83
N VAL A 17 2.72 10.60 18.63
CA VAL A 17 3.51 11.23 19.68
C VAL A 17 2.63 11.48 20.91
N VAL A 18 1.41 11.97 20.70
CA VAL A 18 0.44 12.20 21.79
C VAL A 18 0.07 10.88 22.47
N LEU A 19 -0.25 9.82 21.72
CA LEU A 19 -0.57 8.51 22.30
C LEU A 19 0.61 7.87 23.04
N TYR A 20 1.83 7.98 22.50
CA TYR A 20 3.05 7.49 23.14
C TYR A 20 3.27 8.14 24.50
N LEU A 21 3.13 9.48 24.56
CA LEU A 21 3.25 10.25 25.79
C LEU A 21 2.12 9.90 26.77
N ALA A 22 0.89 9.69 26.28
CA ALA A 22 -0.24 9.30 27.12
C ALA A 22 -0.06 7.93 27.77
N ILE A 23 0.51 6.95 27.06
CA ILE A 23 0.78 5.61 27.60
C ILE A 23 1.86 5.65 28.70
N HIS A 24 2.89 6.49 28.54
CA HIS A 24 4.02 6.58 29.48
C HIS A 24 3.79 7.58 30.61
N MET A 25 2.74 8.39 30.55
CA MET A 25 2.38 9.30 31.62
C MET A 25 1.89 8.50 32.84
N PRO A 26 2.32 8.84 34.07
CA PRO A 26 1.82 8.19 35.27
C PRO A 26 0.29 8.36 35.36
N PRO A 27 -0.49 7.28 35.46
CA PRO A 27 -1.93 7.38 35.61
C PRO A 27 -2.30 7.93 36.99
N ASP A 28 -3.42 8.63 37.04
CA ASP A 28 -4.04 8.99 38.32
C ASP A 28 -4.51 7.72 39.05
N ARG A 29 -4.13 7.58 40.33
CA ARG A 29 -4.42 6.37 41.09
C ARG A 29 -5.82 6.34 41.72
N GLY A 30 -6.53 7.48 41.75
CA GLY A 30 -7.81 7.62 42.46
C GLY A 30 -9.02 7.38 41.56
N TRP A 31 -9.04 7.95 40.37
CA TRP A 31 -10.13 7.77 39.39
C TRP A 31 -9.75 6.75 38.34
N TRP A 32 -8.61 6.96 37.67
CA TRP A 32 -8.34 6.36 36.36
C TRP A 32 -8.15 4.84 36.43
N LEU A 33 -7.37 4.33 37.39
CA LEU A 33 -7.10 2.89 37.50
C LEU A 33 -8.36 2.05 37.67
N THR A 34 -9.34 2.53 38.44
CA THR A 34 -10.55 1.79 38.81
C THR A 34 -11.78 2.19 37.99
N SER A 35 -11.65 3.09 37.01
CA SER A 35 -12.82 3.64 36.28
C SER A 35 -13.67 2.59 35.59
N SER A 36 -13.05 1.48 35.16
CA SER A 36 -13.70 0.35 34.50
C SER A 36 -13.62 -0.94 35.31
N ALA A 37 -13.34 -0.85 36.61
CA ALA A 37 -13.28 -2.01 37.49
C ALA A 37 -14.63 -2.75 37.57
N ALA A 38 -15.74 -2.01 37.49
CA ALA A 38 -17.09 -2.58 37.44
C ALA A 38 -17.39 -3.39 36.16
N GLU A 39 -16.63 -3.16 35.09
CA GLU A 39 -16.75 -3.87 33.81
C GLU A 39 -15.72 -5.01 33.66
N GLY A 40 -15.01 -5.35 34.75
CA GLY A 40 -14.03 -6.44 34.77
C GLY A 40 -12.63 -6.04 34.30
N VAL A 41 -12.30 -4.74 34.25
CA VAL A 41 -10.95 -4.22 33.96
C VAL A 41 -10.35 -3.62 35.24
N PRO A 42 -9.53 -4.37 35.98
CA PRO A 42 -9.01 -3.93 37.28
C PRO A 42 -7.93 -2.83 37.18
N ASP A 43 -7.24 -2.78 36.03
CA ASP A 43 -6.21 -1.79 35.73
C ASP A 43 -6.47 -1.18 34.34
N MET A 44 -7.10 -0.01 34.34
CA MET A 44 -7.41 0.71 33.11
C MET A 44 -6.15 1.16 32.36
N GLN A 45 -5.04 1.45 33.06
CA GLN A 45 -3.80 1.86 32.41
C GLN A 45 -3.16 0.70 31.66
N ALA A 46 -3.16 -0.50 32.25
CA ALA A 46 -2.66 -1.71 31.58
C ALA A 46 -3.48 -2.03 30.32
N ALA A 47 -4.81 -1.92 30.39
CA ALA A 47 -5.69 -2.12 29.25
C ALA A 47 -5.47 -1.05 28.15
N PHE A 48 -5.35 0.22 28.53
CA PHE A 48 -5.05 1.33 27.62
C PHE A 48 -3.71 1.12 26.91
N ALA A 49 -2.66 0.76 27.66
CA ALA A 49 -1.34 0.46 27.10
C ALA A 49 -1.35 -0.76 26.18
N ALA A 50 -2.11 -1.81 26.49
CA ALA A 50 -2.22 -2.98 25.63
C ALA A 50 -2.87 -2.65 24.28
N VAL A 51 -4.02 -1.95 24.28
CA VAL A 51 -4.77 -1.62 23.06
C VAL A 51 -4.02 -0.57 22.22
N PHE A 52 -3.66 0.56 22.82
CA PHE A 52 -3.02 1.66 22.08
C PHE A 52 -1.53 1.41 21.82
N GLY A 53 -0.84 0.67 22.69
CA GLY A 53 0.54 0.26 22.47
C GLY A 53 0.69 -0.77 21.35
N GLN A 54 -0.23 -1.74 21.25
CA GLN A 54 -0.28 -2.65 20.10
C GLN A 54 -0.58 -1.89 18.81
N GLY A 55 -1.50 -0.91 18.84
CA GLY A 55 -1.78 -0.02 17.71
C GLY A 55 -0.53 0.74 17.24
N MET A 56 0.25 1.27 18.18
CA MET A 56 1.49 2.00 17.89
C MET A 56 2.53 1.12 17.19
N ASN A 57 2.75 -0.12 17.66
CA ASN A 57 3.64 -1.09 17.01
C ASN A 57 3.17 -1.45 15.61
N ILE A 58 1.86 -1.63 15.42
CA ILE A 58 1.26 -1.90 14.11
C ILE A 58 1.57 -0.76 13.14
N ILE A 59 1.47 0.49 13.58
CA ILE A 59 1.59 1.63 12.68
C ILE A 59 3.05 1.94 12.36
N VAL A 60 3.96 1.84 13.33
CA VAL A 60 5.41 1.91 13.05
C VAL A 60 5.81 0.79 12.09
N GLY A 61 5.31 -0.42 12.29
CA GLY A 61 5.50 -1.54 11.37
C GLY A 61 4.95 -1.25 9.97
N SER A 62 3.73 -0.71 9.86
CA SER A 62 3.09 -0.37 8.58
C SER A 62 3.78 0.79 7.85
N LEU A 63 4.24 1.82 8.57
CA LEU A 63 4.97 2.94 7.98
C LEU A 63 6.34 2.49 7.46
N THR A 64 7.03 1.67 8.24
CA THR A 64 8.33 1.10 7.86
C THR A 64 8.19 0.16 6.66
N ALA A 65 7.19 -0.72 6.68
CA ALA A 65 6.82 -1.56 5.55
C ALA A 65 6.49 -0.74 4.30
N PHE A 66 5.76 0.36 4.45
CA PHE A 66 5.41 1.25 3.35
C PHE A 66 6.65 1.91 2.73
N VAL A 67 7.53 2.48 3.56
CA VAL A 67 8.76 3.13 3.09
C VAL A 67 9.68 2.13 2.39
N ILE A 68 9.90 0.97 3.00
CA ILE A 68 10.73 -0.07 2.39
C ILE A 68 10.08 -0.58 1.11
N GLY A 69 8.76 -0.73 1.11
CA GLY A 69 7.99 -1.11 -0.08
C GLY A 69 8.23 -0.17 -1.25
N GLN A 70 8.17 1.14 -1.00
CA GLN A 70 8.46 2.17 -2.00
C GLN A 70 9.91 2.09 -2.53
N PHE A 71 10.90 1.84 -1.66
CA PHE A 71 12.30 1.71 -2.07
C PHE A 71 12.56 0.47 -2.92
N VAL A 72 11.97 -0.66 -2.52
CA VAL A 72 12.05 -1.95 -3.22
C VAL A 72 11.41 -1.86 -4.60
N ASP A 73 10.20 -1.29 -4.69
CA ASP A 73 9.50 -1.08 -5.95
C ASP A 73 10.33 -0.20 -6.90
N ALA A 74 10.82 0.95 -6.41
CA ALA A 74 11.63 1.87 -7.20
C ALA A 74 12.97 1.26 -7.65
N PHE A 75 13.61 0.44 -6.81
CA PHE A 75 14.84 -0.28 -7.17
C PHE A 75 14.58 -1.33 -8.25
N SER A 76 13.52 -2.12 -8.08
CA SER A 76 13.12 -3.20 -9.00
C SER A 76 12.76 -2.65 -10.38
N PHE A 77 12.02 -1.53 -10.41
CA PHE A 77 11.70 -0.81 -11.66
C PHE A 77 12.97 -0.37 -12.42
N ARG A 78 13.93 0.25 -11.71
CA ARG A 78 15.19 0.69 -12.33
C ARG A 78 16.03 -0.48 -12.82
N TRP A 79 16.12 -1.56 -12.05
CA TRP A 79 16.87 -2.77 -12.42
C TRP A 79 16.29 -3.40 -13.69
N MET A 80 14.98 -3.51 -13.77
CA MET A 80 14.28 -4.07 -14.93
C MET A 80 14.42 -3.20 -16.18
N LYS A 81 14.34 -1.87 -16.02
CA LYS A 81 14.60 -0.90 -17.09
C LYS A 81 16.00 -1.05 -17.69
N ARG A 82 17.01 -1.38 -16.86
CA ARG A 82 18.38 -1.64 -17.34
C ARG A 82 18.51 -2.98 -18.07
N MET A 83 17.87 -4.04 -17.58
CA MET A 83 17.98 -5.38 -18.19
C MET A 83 17.30 -5.50 -19.55
N THR A 84 16.21 -4.78 -19.80
CA THR A 84 15.39 -5.02 -21.00
C THR A 84 15.68 -4.13 -22.22
N GLY A 85 16.47 -3.06 -22.09
CA GLY A 85 16.88 -2.20 -23.23
C GLY A 85 15.72 -1.66 -24.10
N ASP A 86 15.99 -1.10 -25.28
CA ASP A 86 15.00 -0.36 -26.11
C ASP A 86 14.23 -1.18 -27.18
N ARG A 87 14.45 -2.50 -27.30
CA ARG A 87 14.14 -3.18 -28.58
C ARG A 87 12.72 -3.73 -28.79
N ARG A 88 11.83 -3.86 -27.78
CA ARG A 88 10.42 -4.29 -27.99
C ARG A 88 9.44 -3.74 -26.94
N ILE A 89 8.82 -2.60 -27.23
CA ILE A 89 7.98 -1.81 -26.29
C ILE A 89 6.80 -2.62 -25.68
N TRP A 90 6.10 -3.43 -26.48
CA TRP A 90 4.89 -4.15 -26.02
C TRP A 90 5.21 -5.33 -25.10
N LEU A 91 6.22 -6.13 -25.46
CA LEU A 91 6.69 -7.25 -24.63
C LEU A 91 7.33 -6.73 -23.32
N ARG A 92 7.94 -5.54 -23.36
CA ARG A 92 8.43 -4.83 -22.17
C ARG A 92 7.29 -4.31 -21.29
N ALA A 93 6.24 -3.68 -21.84
CA ALA A 93 5.21 -3.06 -21.02
C ALA A 93 4.47 -4.10 -20.15
N THR A 94 3.98 -5.17 -20.75
CA THR A 94 3.23 -6.21 -20.02
C THR A 94 4.15 -7.15 -19.24
N GLY A 95 5.28 -7.54 -19.83
CA GLY A 95 6.26 -8.40 -19.17
C GLY A 95 6.97 -7.72 -18.00
N SER A 96 7.33 -6.44 -18.14
CA SER A 96 7.95 -5.70 -17.02
C SER A 96 6.96 -5.44 -15.90
N THR A 97 5.68 -5.18 -16.21
CA THR A 97 4.65 -5.02 -15.17
C THR A 97 4.45 -6.31 -14.38
N LEU A 98 4.44 -7.47 -15.04
CA LEU A 98 4.31 -8.76 -14.38
C LEU A 98 5.50 -9.10 -13.49
N ILE A 99 6.71 -8.93 -14.00
CA ILE A 99 7.92 -9.24 -13.23
C ILE A 99 8.12 -8.19 -12.14
N SER A 100 7.78 -6.92 -12.37
CA SER A 100 7.92 -5.87 -11.35
C SER A 100 6.94 -6.09 -10.22
N GLN A 101 5.69 -6.48 -10.53
CA GLN A 101 4.69 -6.86 -9.53
C GLN A 101 5.09 -8.12 -8.75
N LEU A 102 5.78 -9.07 -9.38
CA LEU A 102 6.31 -10.25 -8.70
C LEU A 102 7.40 -9.86 -7.70
N ILE A 103 8.40 -9.09 -8.14
CA ILE A 103 9.53 -8.68 -7.29
C ILE A 103 9.04 -7.76 -6.17
N ASP A 104 8.16 -6.80 -6.46
CA ASP A 104 7.48 -5.96 -5.46
C ASP A 104 6.75 -6.82 -4.43
N SER A 105 5.83 -7.68 -4.87
CA SER A 105 4.98 -8.43 -3.93
C SER A 105 5.79 -9.40 -3.07
N VAL A 106 6.87 -10.00 -3.62
CA VAL A 106 7.76 -10.87 -2.85
C VAL A 106 8.63 -10.05 -1.90
N VAL A 107 9.43 -9.12 -2.40
CA VAL A 107 10.43 -8.42 -1.59
C VAL A 107 9.76 -7.52 -0.55
N VAL A 108 8.67 -6.83 -0.89
CA VAL A 108 7.93 -6.00 0.09
C VAL A 108 7.31 -6.87 1.18
N THR A 109 6.67 -7.99 0.83
CA THR A 109 6.02 -8.85 1.83
C THR A 109 7.05 -9.51 2.77
N TYR A 110 8.16 -10.01 2.22
CA TYR A 110 9.22 -10.59 3.04
C TYR A 110 9.85 -9.54 3.95
N VAL A 111 10.19 -8.35 3.45
CA VAL A 111 10.78 -7.34 4.32
C VAL A 111 9.78 -6.82 5.34
N ALA A 112 8.54 -6.52 4.96
CA ALA A 112 7.52 -5.98 5.86
C ALA A 112 7.06 -6.96 6.95
N PHE A 113 6.84 -8.24 6.59
CA PHE A 113 6.19 -9.18 7.51
C PHE A 113 7.15 -10.16 8.16
N TRP A 114 8.15 -10.65 7.44
CA TRP A 114 9.13 -11.56 8.03
C TRP A 114 10.15 -10.79 8.89
N LEU A 115 10.61 -9.61 8.45
CA LEU A 115 11.67 -8.87 9.14
C LEU A 115 11.16 -7.90 10.23
N PHE A 116 9.96 -7.31 10.08
CA PHE A 116 9.43 -6.32 11.03
C PHE A 116 8.28 -6.81 11.91
N ARG A 117 7.66 -7.96 11.60
CA ARG A 117 6.53 -8.50 12.37
C ARG A 117 6.79 -9.86 13.00
N ASP A 118 8.03 -10.36 12.96
CA ASP A 118 8.40 -11.72 13.43
C ASP A 118 7.45 -12.80 12.91
N MET A 119 6.88 -12.59 11.70
CA MET A 119 5.91 -13.51 11.14
C MET A 119 6.64 -14.74 10.61
N THR A 120 6.07 -15.92 10.83
CA THR A 120 6.69 -17.17 10.36
C THR A 120 6.89 -17.14 8.84
N PHE A 121 8.00 -17.73 8.37
CA PHE A 121 8.34 -17.81 6.95
C PHE A 121 7.18 -18.39 6.11
N ALA A 122 6.48 -19.40 6.64
CA ALA A 122 5.33 -20.01 5.99
C ALA A 122 4.17 -19.01 5.77
N MET A 123 3.82 -18.22 6.79
CA MET A 123 2.76 -17.22 6.68
C MET A 123 3.17 -16.06 5.75
N ALA A 124 4.43 -15.61 5.82
CA ALA A 124 4.95 -14.58 4.92
C ALA A 124 4.93 -15.03 3.45
N THR A 125 5.33 -16.28 3.20
CA THR A 125 5.27 -16.89 1.86
C THR A 125 3.85 -16.97 1.35
N ALA A 126 2.91 -17.49 2.16
CA ALA A 126 1.51 -17.59 1.78
C ALA A 126 0.93 -16.22 1.43
N LEU A 127 1.20 -15.20 2.26
CA LEU A 127 0.72 -13.83 2.03
C LEU A 127 1.30 -13.24 0.73
N ALA A 128 2.59 -13.42 0.48
CA ALA A 128 3.26 -12.92 -0.72
C ALA A 128 2.68 -13.57 -1.98
N LEU A 129 2.49 -14.90 -1.95
CA LEU A 129 1.95 -15.65 -3.08
C LEU A 129 0.49 -15.28 -3.33
N THR A 130 -0.34 -15.20 -2.30
CA THR A 130 -1.74 -14.80 -2.42
C THR A 130 -1.87 -13.38 -2.96
N ALA A 131 -1.06 -12.43 -2.46
CA ALA A 131 -1.05 -11.07 -2.97
C ALA A 131 -0.63 -10.99 -4.44
N TYR A 132 0.40 -11.76 -4.84
CA TYR A 132 0.85 -11.82 -6.23
C TYR A 132 -0.21 -12.43 -7.15
N VAL A 133 -0.77 -13.60 -6.79
CA VAL A 133 -1.79 -14.29 -7.59
C VAL A 133 -3.05 -13.45 -7.72
N TYR A 134 -3.45 -12.75 -6.65
CA TYR A 134 -4.57 -11.81 -6.69
C TYR A 134 -4.31 -10.67 -7.68
N LYS A 135 -3.17 -9.96 -7.56
CA LYS A 135 -2.79 -8.88 -8.50
C LYS A 135 -2.71 -9.39 -9.94
N PHE A 136 -2.12 -10.56 -10.15
CA PHE A 136 -2.01 -11.20 -11.45
C PHE A 136 -3.38 -11.48 -12.06
N THR A 137 -4.28 -12.10 -11.30
CA THR A 137 -5.63 -12.44 -11.76
C THR A 137 -6.40 -11.18 -12.12
N VAL A 138 -6.34 -10.15 -11.27
CA VAL A 138 -6.98 -8.84 -11.55
C VAL A 138 -6.41 -8.21 -12.81
N ALA A 139 -5.09 -8.24 -13.03
CA ALA A 139 -4.46 -7.70 -14.23
C ALA A 139 -4.91 -8.45 -15.50
N VAL A 140 -4.91 -9.78 -15.46
CA VAL A 140 -5.34 -10.63 -16.58
C VAL A 140 -6.81 -10.41 -16.91
N VAL A 141 -7.70 -10.30 -15.91
CA VAL A 141 -9.14 -10.08 -16.11
C VAL A 141 -9.43 -8.64 -16.56
N SER A 142 -8.69 -7.65 -16.05
CA SER A 142 -8.90 -6.25 -16.42
C SER A 142 -8.51 -5.97 -17.87
N THR A 143 -7.52 -6.69 -18.40
CA THR A 143 -7.05 -6.53 -19.78
C THR A 143 -8.18 -6.69 -20.83
N PRO A 144 -8.91 -7.82 -20.92
CA PRO A 144 -10.02 -7.97 -21.85
C PRO A 144 -11.19 -7.03 -21.53
N LEU A 145 -11.42 -6.72 -20.24
CA LEU A 145 -12.47 -5.80 -19.83
C LEU A 145 -12.27 -4.39 -20.40
N ILE A 146 -11.02 -3.91 -20.43
CA ILE A 146 -10.65 -2.62 -21.02
C ILE A 146 -10.91 -2.62 -22.53
N TYR A 147 -10.54 -3.70 -23.24
CA TYR A 147 -10.82 -3.81 -24.68
C TYR A 147 -12.33 -3.83 -24.97
N LEU A 148 -13.12 -4.54 -24.16
CA LEU A 148 -14.57 -4.56 -24.27
C LEU A 148 -15.19 -3.19 -24.01
N ALA A 149 -14.72 -2.48 -22.98
CA ALA A 149 -15.16 -1.11 -22.69
C ALA A 149 -14.82 -0.16 -23.85
N HIS A 150 -13.60 -0.24 -24.39
CA HIS A 150 -13.19 0.54 -25.56
C HIS A 150 -14.06 0.24 -26.79
N ALA A 151 -14.35 -1.04 -27.05
CA ALA A 151 -15.22 -1.44 -28.15
C ALA A 151 -16.66 -0.94 -27.97
N GLY A 152 -17.18 -0.96 -26.74
CA GLY A 152 -18.49 -0.40 -26.39
C GLY A 152 -18.56 1.11 -26.61
N VAL A 153 -17.52 1.84 -26.18
CA VAL A 153 -17.41 3.29 -26.38
C VAL A 153 -17.28 3.64 -27.86
N GLU A 154 -16.43 2.95 -28.63
CA GLU A 154 -16.29 3.18 -30.08
C GLU A 154 -17.59 2.88 -30.84
N ARG A 155 -18.35 1.86 -30.41
CA ARG A 155 -19.64 1.51 -31.01
C ARG A 155 -20.73 2.53 -30.66
N TYR A 156 -20.65 3.18 -29.51
CA TYR A 156 -21.61 4.20 -29.06
C TYR A 156 -21.30 5.61 -29.63
N LEU A 157 -20.03 6.02 -29.67
CA LEU A 157 -19.62 7.35 -30.16
C LEU A 157 -19.49 7.45 -31.69
N GLY A 158 -19.23 6.34 -32.37
CA GLY A 158 -18.83 6.33 -33.77
C GLY A 158 -17.33 6.62 -33.95
N LYS A 159 -16.71 5.97 -34.94
CA LYS A 159 -15.24 5.98 -35.16
C LYS A 159 -14.65 7.39 -35.33
N GLU A 160 -15.38 8.32 -35.96
CA GLU A 160 -14.93 9.70 -36.16
C GLU A 160 -14.86 10.51 -34.86
N LYS A 161 -15.90 10.47 -34.01
CA LYS A 161 -15.91 11.21 -32.74
C LYS A 161 -14.94 10.62 -31.72
N ALA A 162 -14.80 9.29 -31.69
CA ALA A 162 -13.82 8.62 -30.84
C ALA A 162 -12.38 8.99 -31.23
N ALA A 163 -12.08 9.07 -32.55
CA ALA A 163 -10.78 9.51 -33.04
C ALA A 163 -10.52 11.00 -32.72
N ALA A 164 -11.51 11.87 -32.92
CA ALA A 164 -11.39 13.29 -32.59
C ALA A 164 -11.15 13.54 -31.08
N MET A 165 -11.84 12.80 -30.21
CA MET A 165 -11.63 12.91 -28.75
C MET A 165 -10.27 12.36 -28.31
N ARG A 166 -9.78 11.27 -28.91
CA ARG A 166 -8.41 10.76 -28.66
C ARG A 166 -7.35 11.78 -29.07
N ALA A 167 -7.51 12.41 -30.23
CA ALA A 167 -6.59 13.45 -30.71
C ALA A 167 -6.59 14.68 -29.76
N ALA A 168 -7.77 15.12 -29.31
CA ALA A 168 -7.89 16.24 -28.38
C ALA A 168 -7.34 15.93 -26.96
N ALA A 169 -7.43 14.68 -26.51
CA ALA A 169 -6.87 14.27 -25.22
C ALA A 169 -5.33 14.22 -25.26
N LEU A 170 -4.75 13.81 -26.39
CA LEU A 170 -3.29 13.80 -26.57
C LEU A 170 -2.72 15.21 -26.71
N SER A 171 -3.42 16.13 -27.40
CA SER A 171 -2.94 17.52 -27.54
C SER A 171 -2.97 18.31 -26.22
N LYS A 172 -3.88 17.98 -25.30
CA LYS A 172 -3.97 18.60 -23.97
C LYS A 172 -2.97 18.04 -22.94
N ALA A 173 -2.31 16.93 -23.24
CA ALA A 173 -1.31 16.34 -22.35
C ALA A 173 0.09 16.96 -22.55
N ASP A 174 0.30 17.68 -23.65
CA ASP A 174 1.55 18.36 -24.02
C ASP A 174 1.58 19.86 -23.64
N GLU A 175 0.49 20.41 -23.09
CA GLU A 175 0.41 21.75 -22.44
C GLU A 175 0.51 21.64 -20.90
#